data_AF-A0A8I0C9T0-F1
#
_entry.id   AF-A0A8I0C9T0-F1
#
_cell.length_a   1.000
_cell.length_b   1.000
_cell.length_c   1.000
_cell.angle_alpha   90.00
_cell.angle_beta   90.00
_cell.angle_gamma   90.00
#
_symmetry.space_group_name_H-M   'P 1'
#
loop_
_entity.id
_entity.type
_entity.pdbx_description
1 polymer ?
#
loop_
_entity_poly.entity_id
_entity_poly.type
_entity_poly.pdbx_seq_one_letter_code
_entity_poly.pdbx_strand_id
1 'polypeptide(L)'
;MDKQAILDSLDLVAERSPDPAPQVYARLFARHPEMEALFVRDVTGDVRGQMLAQAVEVLLDYLGPRAFAVNLLRTEVHNHDNMGVPGETFPAFYRAMAEAFEAIGGRDWTPAMTAAWQEVAEAFGEIIAAEARTV
;
A
#
# COMPACT_ATOMS: atom_id res chain seq x y z
N MET A 1 -0.49 8.79 -14.58
CA MET A 1 -0.37 8.87 -13.12
C MET A 1 0.09 10.24 -12.71
N ASP A 2 -0.79 10.97 -12.01
CA ASP A 2 -0.47 12.25 -11.41
C ASP A 2 0.35 12.04 -10.13
N LYS A 3 1.66 12.29 -10.23
CA LYS A 3 2.57 12.12 -9.09
C LYS A 3 2.31 13.14 -8.00
N GLN A 4 1.92 14.37 -8.37
CA GLN A 4 1.72 15.44 -7.40
C GLN A 4 0.49 15.13 -6.54
N ALA A 5 -0.57 14.59 -7.14
CA ALA A 5 -1.74 14.14 -6.40
C ALA A 5 -1.40 13.10 -5.32
N ILE A 6 -0.46 12.16 -5.58
CA ILE A 6 0.00 11.23 -4.52
C ILE A 6 0.75 11.97 -3.41
N LEU A 7 1.71 12.83 -3.77
CA LEU A 7 2.51 13.55 -2.78
C LEU A 7 1.64 14.44 -1.89
N ASP A 8 0.75 15.24 -2.48
CA ASP A 8 -0.20 16.10 -1.77
C ASP A 8 -1.11 15.28 -0.84
N SER A 9 -1.50 14.07 -1.27
CA SER A 9 -2.33 13.19 -0.46
C SER A 9 -1.59 12.63 0.77
N LEU A 10 -0.29 12.37 0.64
CA LEU A 10 0.54 11.91 1.76
C LEU A 10 0.78 13.04 2.77
N ASP A 11 1.05 14.25 2.29
CA ASP A 11 1.18 15.44 3.13
C ASP A 11 -0.13 15.71 3.91
N LEU A 12 -1.27 15.66 3.21
CA LEU A 12 -2.60 15.83 3.81
C LEU A 12 -2.89 14.81 4.93
N VAL A 13 -2.48 13.55 4.74
CA VAL A 13 -2.65 12.50 5.75
C VAL A 13 -1.72 12.74 6.94
N ALA A 14 -0.47 13.10 6.69
CA ALA A 14 0.53 13.37 7.72
C ALA A 14 0.12 14.53 8.63
N GLU A 15 -0.53 15.56 8.09
CA GLU A 15 -1.05 16.69 8.87
C GLU A 15 -2.20 16.30 9.83
N ARG A 16 -2.91 15.21 9.53
CA ARG A 16 -4.19 14.88 10.20
C ARG A 16 -4.14 13.63 11.04
N SER A 17 -3.22 12.72 10.75
CA SER A 17 -3.13 11.43 11.41
C SER A 17 -1.66 11.12 11.71
N PRO A 18 -1.25 11.12 12.99
CA PRO A 18 0.12 10.75 13.35
C PRO A 18 0.42 9.27 13.07
N ASP A 19 -0.62 8.43 13.04
CA ASP A 19 -0.52 7.03 12.66
C ASP A 19 -1.76 6.60 11.85
N PRO A 20 -1.65 6.46 10.52
CA PRO A 20 -2.75 5.97 9.70
C PRO A 20 -2.85 4.44 9.65
N ALA A 21 -1.87 3.67 10.15
CA ALA A 21 -1.82 2.23 10.00
C ALA A 21 -3.07 1.49 10.52
N PRO A 22 -3.63 1.80 11.69
CA PRO A 22 -4.85 1.15 12.16
C PRO A 22 -6.02 1.24 11.17
N GLN A 23 -6.17 2.40 10.49
CA GLN A 23 -7.25 2.64 9.52
C GLN A 23 -7.02 1.91 8.19
N VAL A 24 -5.77 1.78 7.77
CA VAL A 24 -5.38 1.01 6.57
C VAL A 24 -5.65 -0.47 6.81
N TYR A 25 -5.15 -1.03 7.91
CA TYR A 25 -5.29 -2.46 8.19
C TYR A 25 -6.72 -2.87 8.50
N ALA A 26 -7.52 -2.02 9.16
CA ALA A 26 -8.95 -2.28 9.32
C ALA A 26 -9.66 -2.50 7.98
N ARG A 27 -9.30 -1.74 6.94
CA ARG A 27 -9.86 -1.88 5.58
C ARG A 27 -9.33 -3.10 4.85
N LEU A 28 -8.05 -3.42 5.02
CA LEU A 28 -7.47 -4.64 4.47
C LEU A 28 -8.17 -5.86 5.06
N PHE A 29 -8.23 -5.96 6.39
CA PHE A 29 -8.79 -7.12 7.10
C PHE A 29 -10.30 -7.27 6.91
N ALA A 30 -11.03 -6.17 6.74
CA ALA A 30 -12.45 -6.24 6.38
C ALA A 30 -12.70 -6.94 5.03
N ARG A 31 -11.73 -6.87 4.09
CA ARG A 31 -11.81 -7.51 2.77
C ARG A 31 -11.11 -8.87 2.72
N HIS A 32 -10.04 -8.99 3.49
CA HIS A 32 -9.15 -10.14 3.55
C HIS A 32 -8.97 -10.58 5.02
N PRO A 33 -10.00 -11.13 5.69
CA PRO A 33 -9.90 -11.54 7.09
C PRO A 33 -8.79 -12.58 7.33
N GLU A 34 -8.47 -13.39 6.32
CA GLU A 34 -7.37 -14.34 6.34
C GLU A 34 -5.99 -13.67 6.56
N MET A 35 -5.83 -12.41 6.15
CA MET A 35 -4.59 -11.66 6.37
C MET A 35 -4.43 -11.25 7.82
N GLU A 36 -5.52 -10.98 8.54
CA GLU A 36 -5.47 -10.63 9.97
C GLU A 36 -4.87 -11.77 10.80
N ALA A 37 -5.18 -13.00 10.43
CA ALA A 37 -4.66 -14.21 11.08
C ALA A 37 -3.14 -14.38 10.96
N LEU A 38 -2.47 -13.63 10.07
CA LEU A 38 -1.01 -13.65 9.93
C LEU A 38 -0.31 -12.72 10.93
N PHE A 39 -1.05 -11.77 11.53
CA PHE A 39 -0.51 -10.76 12.45
C PHE A 39 -0.64 -11.13 13.93
N VAL A 40 -0.82 -12.42 14.29
CA VAL A 40 -1.05 -12.87 15.68
C VAL A 40 0.04 -12.47 16.68
N ARG A 41 1.25 -12.18 16.20
CA ARG A 41 2.39 -11.75 17.03
C ARG A 41 2.55 -10.22 17.11
N ASP A 42 1.82 -9.48 16.29
CA ASP A 42 1.86 -8.01 16.23
C ASP A 42 0.85 -7.40 17.21
N VAL A 43 1.16 -7.49 18.50
CA VAL A 43 0.26 -7.03 19.59
C VAL A 43 0.20 -5.50 19.67
N THR A 44 1.32 -4.83 19.40
CA THR A 44 1.48 -3.37 19.51
C THR A 44 1.16 -2.64 18.21
N GLY A 45 1.12 -3.32 17.07
CA GLY A 45 0.97 -2.67 15.76
C GLY A 45 2.30 -2.28 15.11
N ASP A 46 3.44 -2.55 15.75
CA ASP A 46 4.75 -2.12 15.27
C ASP A 46 5.10 -2.76 13.91
N VAL A 47 4.73 -4.04 13.71
CA VAL A 47 4.98 -4.72 12.43
C VAL A 47 4.15 -4.08 11.32
N ARG A 48 2.88 -3.82 11.58
CA ARG A 48 1.97 -3.15 10.65
C ARG A 48 2.41 -1.73 10.32
N GLY A 49 2.87 -0.98 11.33
CA GLY A 49 3.43 0.36 11.13
C GLY A 49 4.67 0.33 10.23
N GLN A 50 5.60 -0.61 10.47
CA GLN A 50 6.79 -0.77 9.65
C GLN A 50 6.47 -1.18 8.21
N MET A 51 5.55 -2.13 8.01
CA MET A 51 5.11 -2.56 6.69
C MET A 51 4.46 -1.43 5.89
N LEU A 52 3.62 -0.61 6.54
CA LEU A 52 3.04 0.56 5.91
C LEU A 52 4.12 1.57 5.49
N ALA A 53 5.09 1.85 6.38
CA ALA A 53 6.20 2.75 6.06
C ALA A 53 7.00 2.26 4.86
N GLN A 54 7.36 0.97 4.81
CA GLN A 54 8.07 0.36 3.69
C GLN A 54 7.26 0.42 2.38
N ALA A 55 5.93 0.23 2.45
CA ALA A 55 5.06 0.38 1.28
C ALA A 55 5.05 1.83 0.76
N VAL A 56 5.05 2.82 1.65
CA VAL A 56 5.17 4.24 1.27
C VAL A 56 6.54 4.54 0.66
N GLU A 57 7.64 3.97 1.18
CA GLU A 57 8.98 4.12 0.58
C GLU A 57 9.06 3.54 -0.83
N VAL A 58 8.49 2.35 -1.05
CA VAL A 58 8.38 1.72 -2.38
C VAL A 58 7.59 2.63 -3.33
N LEU A 59 6.48 3.19 -2.86
CA LEU A 59 5.68 4.13 -3.63
C LEU A 59 6.49 5.37 -4.01
N LEU A 60 7.16 6.01 -3.05
CA LEU A 60 7.95 7.22 -3.31
C LEU A 60 9.09 6.98 -4.29
N ASP A 61 9.82 5.85 -4.19
CA ASP A 61 10.84 5.49 -5.18
C ASP A 61 10.21 5.23 -6.56
N TYR A 62 9.05 4.57 -6.61
CA TYR A 62 8.32 4.33 -7.86
C TYR A 62 7.86 5.62 -8.56
N LEU A 63 7.45 6.62 -7.79
CA LEU A 63 7.13 7.96 -8.29
C LEU A 63 8.40 8.71 -8.73
N GLY A 64 9.53 8.44 -8.08
CA GLY A 64 10.81 9.10 -8.28
C GLY A 64 11.74 8.37 -9.27
N PRO A 65 13.02 8.14 -8.90
CA PRO A 65 14.05 7.55 -9.76
C PRO A 65 13.78 6.09 -10.18
N ARG A 66 12.87 5.39 -9.50
CA ARG A 66 12.60 3.95 -9.70
C ARG A 66 13.85 3.09 -9.51
N ALA A 67 14.66 3.43 -8.52
CA ALA A 67 15.94 2.77 -8.29
C ALA A 67 15.77 1.35 -7.74
N PHE A 68 14.74 1.11 -6.93
CA PHE A 68 14.55 -0.18 -6.24
C PHE A 68 13.11 -0.69 -6.21
N ALA A 69 12.10 0.15 -6.39
CA ALA A 69 10.69 -0.17 -6.14
C ALA A 69 10.23 -1.47 -6.83
N VAL A 70 10.55 -1.65 -8.11
CA VAL A 70 10.15 -2.84 -8.88
C VAL A 70 10.81 -4.11 -8.35
N ASN A 71 12.12 -4.06 -8.08
CA ASN A 71 12.87 -5.21 -7.60
C ASN A 71 12.44 -5.57 -6.17
N LEU A 72 12.25 -4.56 -5.32
CA LEU A 72 11.79 -4.76 -3.95
C LEU A 72 10.36 -5.33 -3.94
N LEU A 73 9.44 -4.79 -4.74
CA LEU A 73 8.07 -5.33 -4.85
C LEU A 73 8.06 -6.81 -5.24
N ARG A 74 8.86 -7.21 -6.22
CA ARG A 74 9.00 -8.63 -6.62
C ARG A 74 9.58 -9.50 -5.50
N THR A 75 10.61 -8.99 -4.85
CA THR A 75 11.28 -9.69 -3.73
C THR A 75 10.30 -9.90 -2.59
N GLU A 76 9.54 -8.86 -2.23
CA GLU A 76 8.58 -8.91 -1.16
C GLU A 76 7.42 -9.84 -1.47
N VAL A 77 6.91 -9.88 -2.71
CA VAL A 77 5.91 -10.88 -3.11
C VAL A 77 6.43 -12.29 -2.88
N HIS A 78 7.67 -12.60 -3.27
CA HIS A 78 8.25 -13.92 -3.02
C HIS A 78 8.46 -14.22 -1.53
N ASN A 79 8.94 -13.25 -0.76
CA ASN A 79 9.12 -13.38 0.68
C ASN A 79 7.79 -13.66 1.39
N HIS A 80 6.72 -12.99 0.95
CA HIS A 80 5.39 -13.04 1.53
C HIS A 80 4.58 -14.26 1.08
N ASP A 81 4.86 -14.82 -0.10
CA ASP A 81 4.22 -16.03 -0.61
C ASP A 81 4.40 -17.22 0.35
N ASN A 82 5.63 -17.41 0.86
CA ASN A 82 5.94 -18.44 1.86
C ASN A 82 5.25 -18.21 3.22
N MET A 83 4.72 -17.01 3.47
CA MET A 83 3.97 -16.66 4.67
C MET A 83 2.46 -16.77 4.47
N GLY A 84 2.01 -17.16 3.27
CA GLY A 84 0.59 -17.29 2.92
C GLY A 84 -0.07 -15.98 2.52
N VAL A 85 0.70 -14.98 2.10
CA VAL A 85 0.19 -13.71 1.56
C VAL A 85 0.29 -13.76 0.03
N PRO A 86 -0.83 -13.97 -0.68
CA PRO A 86 -0.80 -14.10 -2.12
C PRO A 86 -0.59 -12.72 -2.79
N GLY A 87 0.04 -12.73 -3.97
CA GLY A 87 0.58 -11.52 -4.62
C GLY A 87 -0.45 -10.42 -4.90
N GLU A 88 -1.72 -10.78 -5.12
CA GLU A 88 -2.84 -9.84 -5.26
C GLU A 88 -3.14 -9.02 -4.01
N THR A 89 -2.65 -9.44 -2.85
CA THR A 89 -2.78 -8.70 -1.59
C THR A 89 -2.02 -7.37 -1.65
N PHE A 90 -0.92 -7.30 -2.40
CA PHE A 90 -0.12 -6.08 -2.53
C PHE A 90 -0.91 -4.93 -3.19
N PRO A 91 -1.47 -5.06 -4.41
CA PRO A 91 -2.31 -4.01 -4.98
C PRO A 91 -3.58 -3.77 -4.14
N ALA A 92 -4.13 -4.78 -3.47
CA ALA A 92 -5.24 -4.59 -2.52
C ALA A 92 -4.83 -3.73 -1.31
N PHE A 93 -3.59 -3.84 -0.84
CA PHE A 93 -3.06 -3.02 0.25
C PHE A 93 -2.96 -1.55 -0.14
N TYR A 94 -2.45 -1.22 -1.34
CA TYR A 94 -2.44 0.17 -1.83
C TYR A 94 -3.86 0.75 -2.01
N ARG A 95 -4.85 -0.09 -2.36
CA ARG A 95 -6.27 0.34 -2.37
C ARG A 95 -6.78 0.60 -0.95
N ALA A 96 -6.46 -0.26 0.01
CA ALA A 96 -6.82 -0.05 1.42
C ALA A 96 -6.18 1.23 2.00
N MET A 97 -4.94 1.54 1.59
CA MET A 97 -4.29 2.81 1.92
C MET A 97 -5.07 4.00 1.37
N ALA A 98 -5.38 3.99 0.07
CA ALA A 98 -6.11 5.07 -0.58
C ALA A 98 -7.44 5.38 0.11
N GLU A 99 -8.22 4.34 0.44
CA GLU A 99 -9.51 4.50 1.13
C GLU A 99 -9.37 4.98 2.59
N ALA A 100 -8.28 4.61 3.27
CA ALA A 100 -7.99 5.13 4.60
C ALA A 100 -7.60 6.61 4.53
N PHE A 101 -6.74 6.94 3.57
CA PHE A 101 -6.24 8.28 3.37
C PHE A 101 -7.32 9.23 2.89
N GLU A 102 -8.26 8.76 2.05
CA GLU A 102 -9.47 9.50 1.68
C GLU A 102 -10.32 9.83 2.90
N ALA A 103 -10.55 8.87 3.79
CA ALA A 103 -11.34 9.13 5.00
C ALA A 103 -10.63 10.11 5.96
N ILE A 104 -9.30 10.04 6.06
CA ILE A 104 -8.50 10.97 6.87
C ILE A 104 -8.49 12.37 6.24
N GLY A 105 -8.28 12.44 4.92
CA GLY A 105 -8.25 13.67 4.12
C GLY A 105 -9.62 14.34 3.97
N GLY A 106 -10.70 13.59 4.15
CA GLY A 106 -12.07 14.10 4.21
C GLY A 106 -12.38 15.04 3.05
N ARG A 107 -12.82 16.26 3.35
CA ARG A 107 -13.22 17.26 2.34
C ARG A 107 -12.10 17.76 1.43
N ASP A 108 -10.84 17.63 1.86
CA ASP A 108 -9.68 18.11 1.09
C ASP A 108 -9.07 16.99 0.24
N TRP A 109 -9.58 15.75 0.39
CA TRP A 109 -9.27 14.68 -0.54
C TRP A 109 -9.94 14.92 -1.88
N THR A 110 -9.17 14.86 -2.96
CA THR A 110 -9.66 15.22 -4.31
C THR A 110 -9.87 13.99 -5.19
N PRO A 111 -10.73 14.08 -6.22
CA PRO A 111 -10.86 13.01 -7.21
C PRO A 111 -9.55 12.64 -7.92
N ALA A 112 -8.63 13.61 -8.07
CA ALA A 112 -7.31 13.38 -8.66
C ALA A 112 -6.44 12.47 -7.77
N MET A 113 -6.53 12.64 -6.44
CA MET A 113 -5.85 11.75 -5.47
C MET A 113 -6.38 10.32 -5.62
N THR A 114 -7.71 10.13 -5.63
CA THR A 114 -8.32 8.81 -5.84
C THR A 114 -7.84 8.16 -7.13
N ALA A 115 -7.88 8.89 -8.25
CA ALA A 115 -7.46 8.37 -9.55
C ALA A 115 -5.97 7.97 -9.54
N ALA A 116 -5.09 8.80 -8.97
CA ALA A 116 -3.67 8.51 -8.89
C ALA A 116 -3.37 7.24 -8.07
N TRP A 117 -4.04 7.05 -6.93
CA TRP A 117 -3.88 5.85 -6.11
C TRP A 117 -4.41 4.58 -6.81
N GLN A 118 -5.48 4.69 -7.59
CA GLN A 118 -5.98 3.59 -8.42
C GLN A 118 -4.95 3.18 -9.48
N GLU A 119 -4.37 4.14 -10.18
CA GLU A 119 -3.32 3.89 -11.17
C GLU A 119 -2.07 3.23 -10.55
N VAL A 120 -1.69 3.61 -9.32
CA VAL A 120 -0.60 2.95 -8.58
C VAL A 120 -0.92 1.48 -8.32
N ALA A 121 -2.10 1.19 -7.77
CA ALA A 121 -2.50 -0.17 -7.45
C ALA A 121 -2.58 -1.05 -8.71
N GLU A 122 -3.09 -0.51 -9.81
CA GLU A 122 -3.12 -1.19 -11.11
C GLU A 122 -1.70 -1.47 -11.63
N ALA A 123 -0.83 -0.46 -11.66
CA ALA A 123 0.55 -0.63 -12.12
C ALA A 123 1.32 -1.67 -11.31
N PHE A 124 1.13 -1.71 -9.98
CA PHE A 124 1.78 -2.70 -9.13
C PHE A 124 1.21 -4.10 -9.34
N GLY A 125 -0.10 -4.22 -9.55
CA GLY A 125 -0.73 -5.47 -9.96
C GLY A 125 -0.15 -6.00 -11.28
N GLU A 126 0.07 -5.14 -12.27
CA GLU A 126 0.66 -5.53 -13.56
C GLU A 126 2.11 -6.01 -13.42
N ILE A 127 2.93 -5.32 -12.61
CA ILE A 127 4.32 -5.70 -12.33
C ILE A 127 4.39 -7.09 -11.71
N ILE A 128 3.52 -7.35 -10.72
CA ILE A 128 3.45 -8.63 -10.00
C ILE A 128 2.97 -9.74 -10.93
N ALA A 129 1.90 -9.48 -11.72
CA ALA A 129 1.37 -10.46 -12.66
C ALA A 129 2.37 -10.79 -13.78
N ALA A 130 3.22 -9.85 -14.20
CA ALA A 130 4.28 -10.10 -15.16
C ALA A 130 5.37 -11.03 -14.62
N GLU A 131 5.70 -10.92 -13.32
CA GLU A 131 6.67 -11.81 -12.67
C GLU A 131 6.19 -13.26 -12.67
N ALA A 132 4.93 -13.49 -12.30
CA ALA A 132 4.34 -14.83 -12.24
C ALA A 132 4.28 -15.56 -13.59
N ARG A 133 4.45 -14.85 -14.71
CA ARG A 133 4.51 -15.44 -16.07
C ARG A 133 5.93 -15.80 -16.52
N THR A 134 6.95 -15.40 -15.76
CA THR A 134 8.37 -15.55 -16.12
C THR A 134 9.04 -16.70 -15.35
N VAL A 135 8.36 -17.23 -14.33
CA VAL A 135 8.71 -18.42 -13.55
C VAL A 135 7.96 -19.63 -14.09
#